data_AF-A0A1G7G1Y8-F1
#
_entry.id   AF-A0A1G7G1Y8-F1
#
_cell.length_a   1.000
_cell.length_b   1.000
_cell.length_c   1.000
_cell.angle_alpha   90.00
_cell.angle_beta   90.00
_cell.angle_gamma   90.00
#
_symmetry.space_group_name_H-M   'P 1'
#
loop_
_entity.id
_entity.type
_entity.pdbx_description
1 polymer ?
#
loop_
_entity_poly.entity_id
_entity_poly.type
_entity_poly.pdbx_seq_one_letter_code
_entity_poly.pdbx_strand_id
1 'polypeptide(L)'
;MNWLSEYVRPKFRNLVGSPREVPDNLWHKCPACGHMIFHKELDKARRVCLQCGHHMRLPVKHRLAMLFDDGVYDREPLPKVPADPLKFRDVKSYSSRLKDAQAKNGETDALIVAKGPIEGQTTVLAAFDFDFMGGSMGMAVGEGFVVAAELAVKHRAPLVAIPSSGGARMQEGILSLMQMARVTVAVDMVKDAGLPYIVVLTDPTTGGVTASLAMLGDIAMAEPGAIIGFAGARVIEQTIHEKLPKGFQRSEYLLEHGMVDMVVPRDALKGTLARVIRLLTVPTMPYEQTNLPVVADASHVEGHRETEPTGPVDESDDPHPDVEELPPLAEPPKRKGVRKSEDDSVAASTAADRAPES
;
A
#
# COMPACT_ATOMS: atom_id res chain seq x y z
N MET A 1 -26.62 -37.15 -9.94
CA MET A 1 -26.26 -37.56 -11.31
C MET A 1 -27.43 -37.24 -12.21
N ASN A 2 -27.23 -36.39 -13.23
CA ASN A 2 -28.31 -35.86 -14.06
C ASN A 2 -28.28 -36.59 -15.42
N TRP A 3 -29.30 -37.41 -15.69
CA TRP A 3 -29.43 -38.31 -16.83
C TRP A 3 -29.44 -37.63 -18.21
N LEU A 4 -29.63 -36.31 -18.26
CA LEU A 4 -29.67 -35.52 -19.50
C LEU A 4 -28.30 -35.24 -20.13
N SER A 5 -27.19 -35.40 -19.40
CA SER A 5 -25.85 -35.10 -19.92
C SER A 5 -25.16 -36.29 -20.62
N GLU A 6 -25.66 -37.51 -20.44
CA GLU A 6 -25.01 -38.72 -20.98
C GLU A 6 -25.36 -39.01 -22.45
N TYR A 7 -26.42 -38.38 -23.00
CA TYR A 7 -26.94 -38.76 -24.33
C TYR A 7 -26.73 -37.73 -25.45
N VAL A 8 -25.92 -36.68 -25.22
CA VAL A 8 -25.71 -35.64 -26.24
C VAL A 8 -24.39 -35.87 -26.98
N ARG A 9 -24.48 -36.05 -28.31
CA ARG A 9 -23.35 -36.26 -29.22
C ARG A 9 -22.30 -35.14 -29.12
N PRO A 10 -21.00 -35.44 -29.30
CA PRO A 10 -19.88 -34.52 -29.02
C PRO A 10 -19.95 -33.14 -29.68
N LYS A 11 -20.61 -33.02 -30.85
CA LYS A 11 -20.68 -31.76 -31.62
C LYS A 11 -21.66 -30.72 -31.08
N PHE A 12 -22.52 -31.04 -30.12
CA PHE A 12 -23.50 -30.10 -29.55
C PHE A 12 -23.19 -29.65 -28.12
N ARG A 13 -22.07 -30.12 -27.54
CA ARG A 13 -21.64 -29.77 -26.18
C ARG A 13 -21.23 -28.29 -26.00
N ASN A 14 -20.97 -27.58 -27.11
CA ASN A 14 -20.65 -26.15 -27.10
C ASN A 14 -21.88 -25.23 -27.15
N LEU A 15 -23.09 -25.78 -27.36
CA LEU A 15 -24.33 -25.00 -27.42
C LEU A 15 -25.10 -24.96 -26.09
N VAL A 16 -24.80 -25.90 -25.19
CA VAL A 16 -25.34 -25.94 -23.83
C VAL A 16 -24.22 -25.46 -22.92
N GLY A 17 -24.36 -24.21 -22.46
CA GLY A 17 -23.32 -23.42 -21.79
C GLY A 17 -22.43 -24.20 -20.82
N SER A 18 -21.16 -23.80 -20.76
CA SER A 18 -20.16 -24.36 -19.87
C SER A 18 -20.73 -24.56 -18.46
N PRO A 19 -20.44 -25.71 -17.80
CA PRO A 19 -20.80 -25.87 -16.40
C PRO A 19 -20.18 -24.71 -15.63
N ARG A 20 -21.01 -23.90 -14.95
CA ARG A 20 -20.54 -22.92 -13.98
C ARG A 20 -19.58 -23.66 -13.05
N GLU A 21 -18.31 -23.26 -13.05
CA GLU A 21 -17.31 -23.79 -12.12
C GLU A 21 -17.85 -23.56 -10.70
N VAL A 22 -18.32 -24.63 -10.08
CA VAL A 22 -18.72 -24.61 -8.67
C VAL A 22 -17.42 -24.73 -7.89
N PRO A 23 -17.05 -23.75 -7.06
CA PRO A 23 -15.85 -23.85 -6.25
C PRO A 23 -15.92 -25.07 -5.34
N ASP A 24 -14.80 -25.79 -5.20
CA ASP A 24 -14.71 -27.02 -4.39
C ASP A 24 -15.15 -26.79 -2.93
N ASN A 25 -14.99 -25.56 -2.42
CA ASN A 25 -15.41 -25.14 -1.08
C ASN A 25 -16.54 -24.11 -1.12
N LEU A 26 -17.77 -24.58 -0.94
CA LEU A 26 -18.97 -23.75 -0.81
C LEU A 26 -18.98 -22.86 0.44
N TRP A 27 -18.16 -23.20 1.44
CA TRP A 27 -18.09 -22.51 2.73
C TRP A 27 -16.68 -22.01 3.03
N HIS A 28 -16.60 -20.81 3.59
CA HIS A 28 -15.36 -20.16 4.03
C HIS A 28 -15.43 -19.93 5.52
N LYS A 29 -14.40 -20.34 6.26
CA LYS A 29 -14.28 -20.03 7.70
C LYS A 29 -13.66 -18.64 7.86
N CYS A 30 -14.32 -17.75 8.61
CA CYS A 30 -13.73 -16.46 8.95
C CYS A 30 -12.52 -16.68 9.88
N PRO A 31 -11.32 -16.16 9.55
CA PRO A 31 -10.13 -16.33 10.39
C PRO A 31 -10.21 -15.54 11.70
N ALA A 32 -11.04 -14.49 11.77
CA ALA A 32 -11.19 -13.66 12.96
C ALA A 32 -12.19 -14.22 13.99
N CYS A 33 -13.39 -14.61 13.56
CA CYS A 33 -14.46 -15.05 14.46
C CYS A 33 -14.83 -16.54 14.33
N GLY A 34 -14.25 -17.26 13.37
CA GLY A 34 -14.52 -18.69 13.15
C GLY A 34 -15.87 -19.01 12.48
N HIS A 35 -16.71 -18.01 12.19
CA HIS A 35 -18.01 -18.21 11.55
C HIS A 35 -17.86 -18.79 10.13
N MET A 36 -18.73 -19.73 9.77
CA MET A 36 -18.78 -20.36 8.46
C MET A 36 -19.69 -19.54 7.53
N ILE A 37 -19.15 -19.03 6.43
CA ILE A 37 -19.84 -18.13 5.51
C ILE A 37 -19.99 -18.81 4.15
N PHE A 38 -21.18 -18.77 3.58
CA PHE A 38 -21.40 -19.31 2.24
C PHE A 38 -20.71 -18.45 1.17
N HIS A 39 -20.02 -19.07 0.22
CA HIS A 39 -19.17 -18.38 -0.76
C HIS A 39 -19.89 -17.26 -1.52
N LYS A 40 -21.15 -17.49 -1.96
CA LYS A 40 -21.93 -16.47 -2.67
C LYS A 40 -22.29 -15.27 -1.80
N GLU A 41 -22.51 -15.48 -0.50
CA GLU A 41 -22.77 -14.39 0.44
C GLU A 41 -21.50 -13.60 0.72
N LEU A 42 -20.38 -14.30 0.88
CA LEU A 42 -19.08 -13.68 1.06
C LEU A 42 -18.71 -12.79 -0.12
N ASP A 43 -18.92 -13.25 -1.36
CA ASP A 43 -18.61 -12.44 -2.55
C ASP A 43 -19.56 -11.24 -2.70
N LYS A 44 -20.86 -11.39 -2.41
CA LYS A 44 -21.81 -10.26 -2.36
C LYS A 44 -21.40 -9.23 -1.31
N ALA A 45 -20.90 -9.69 -0.17
CA ALA A 45 -20.37 -8.85 0.91
C ALA A 45 -18.95 -8.33 0.63
N ARG A 46 -18.44 -8.41 -0.61
CA ARG A 46 -17.08 -7.95 -1.00
C ARG A 46 -15.99 -8.56 -0.11
N ARG A 47 -16.20 -9.82 0.26
CA ARG A 47 -15.36 -10.63 1.15
C ARG A 47 -15.14 -10.00 2.53
N VAL A 48 -16.14 -9.30 3.04
CA VAL A 48 -16.23 -8.84 4.43
C VAL A 48 -17.10 -9.82 5.22
N CYS A 49 -16.63 -10.23 6.40
CA CYS A 49 -17.43 -11.08 7.28
C CYS A 49 -18.61 -10.27 7.84
N LEU A 50 -19.83 -10.68 7.52
CA LEU A 50 -21.06 -10.02 7.99
C LEU A 50 -21.26 -10.13 9.52
N GLN A 51 -20.59 -11.06 10.18
CA GLN A 51 -20.73 -11.27 11.62
C GLN A 51 -19.77 -10.40 12.46
N CYS A 52 -18.53 -10.20 11.99
CA CYS A 52 -17.51 -9.48 12.78
C CYS A 52 -16.87 -8.29 12.05
N GLY A 53 -17.28 -8.01 10.81
CA GLY A 53 -16.70 -6.93 10.00
C GLY A 53 -15.29 -7.22 9.49
N HIS A 54 -14.72 -8.41 9.69
CA HIS A 54 -13.36 -8.70 9.24
C HIS A 54 -13.25 -8.73 7.71
N HIS A 55 -12.31 -7.95 7.18
CA HIS A 55 -11.97 -7.87 5.76
C HIS A 55 -11.07 -9.05 5.36
N MET A 56 -11.63 -10.03 4.65
CA MET A 56 -10.86 -11.18 4.13
C MET A 56 -10.15 -10.82 2.82
N ARG A 57 -9.15 -11.62 2.40
CA ARG A 57 -8.46 -11.48 1.11
C ARG A 57 -9.46 -11.28 -0.03
N LEU A 58 -9.30 -10.20 -0.80
CA LEU A 58 -10.11 -9.91 -1.99
C LEU A 58 -9.25 -10.14 -3.24
N PRO A 59 -9.65 -11.04 -4.16
CA PRO A 59 -8.96 -11.20 -5.43
C PRO A 59 -8.89 -9.88 -6.19
N VAL A 60 -7.74 -9.60 -6.81
CA VAL A 60 -7.48 -8.34 -7.50
C VAL A 60 -8.54 -8.04 -8.58
N LYS A 61 -9.04 -9.05 -9.30
CA LYS A 61 -10.12 -8.88 -10.29
C LYS A 61 -11.42 -8.38 -9.65
N HIS A 62 -11.76 -8.90 -8.47
CA HIS A 62 -12.93 -8.45 -7.72
C HIS A 62 -12.71 -7.03 -7.18
N ARG A 63 -11.48 -6.68 -6.78
CA ARG A 63 -11.10 -5.32 -6.38
C ARG A 63 -11.35 -4.32 -7.51
N LEU A 64 -10.84 -4.60 -8.72
CA LEU A 64 -11.02 -3.73 -9.88
C LEU A 64 -12.49 -3.58 -10.25
N ALA A 65 -13.23 -4.70 -10.32
CA ALA A 65 -14.66 -4.71 -10.61
C ALA A 65 -15.49 -3.95 -9.57
N MET A 66 -15.08 -3.96 -8.31
CA MET A 66 -15.75 -3.24 -7.22
C MET A 66 -15.55 -1.72 -7.32
N LEU A 67 -14.39 -1.26 -7.78
CA LEU A 67 -14.03 0.16 -7.77
C LEU A 67 -14.45 0.87 -9.06
N PHE A 68 -14.26 0.26 -10.22
CA PHE A 68 -14.68 0.85 -11.48
C PHE A 68 -16.20 0.83 -11.66
N ASP A 69 -16.73 1.74 -12.46
CA ASP A 69 -18.15 1.81 -12.78
C ASP A 69 -18.58 0.60 -13.60
N ASP A 70 -19.62 -0.08 -13.12
CA ASP A 70 -20.16 -1.32 -13.68
C ASP A 70 -19.10 -2.43 -13.89
N GLY A 71 -17.96 -2.33 -13.20
CA GLY A 71 -16.80 -3.21 -13.38
C GLY A 71 -16.11 -3.08 -14.73
N VAL A 72 -16.29 -1.96 -15.44
CA VAL A 72 -15.72 -1.71 -16.77
C VAL A 72 -14.36 -1.03 -16.66
N TYR A 73 -13.32 -1.66 -17.20
CA TYR A 73 -11.97 -1.13 -17.23
C TYR A 73 -11.12 -1.72 -18.35
N ASP A 74 -10.15 -0.93 -18.81
CA ASP A 74 -9.11 -1.36 -19.74
C ASP A 74 -7.88 -1.79 -18.94
N ARG A 75 -7.38 -3.01 -19.20
CA ARG A 75 -6.11 -3.47 -18.62
C ARG A 75 -4.95 -2.96 -19.48
N GLU A 76 -3.93 -2.41 -18.83
CA GLU A 76 -2.71 -2.01 -19.52
C GLU A 76 -1.74 -3.21 -19.61
N PRO A 77 -1.24 -3.56 -20.81
CA PRO A 77 -0.21 -4.57 -20.96
C PRO A 77 1.10 -4.11 -20.30
N LEU A 78 1.70 -4.97 -19.48
CA LEU A 78 2.96 -4.65 -18.81
C LEU A 78 4.18 -5.15 -19.60
N PRO A 79 5.29 -4.39 -19.63
CA PRO A 79 6.54 -4.84 -20.24
C PRO A 79 7.04 -6.13 -19.60
N LYS A 80 7.66 -6.99 -20.41
CA LYS A 80 8.35 -8.18 -19.90
C LYS A 80 9.68 -7.78 -19.30
N VAL A 81 9.96 -8.29 -18.11
CA VAL A 81 11.26 -8.16 -17.45
C VAL A 81 12.04 -9.49 -17.52
N PRO A 82 13.38 -9.47 -17.36
CA PRO A 82 14.16 -10.69 -17.18
C PRO A 82 13.60 -11.51 -16.01
N ALA A 83 13.19 -12.76 -16.28
CA ALA A 83 12.48 -13.57 -15.30
C ALA A 83 13.36 -14.05 -14.13
N ASP A 84 14.63 -14.37 -14.38
CA ASP A 84 15.53 -14.89 -13.36
C ASP A 84 16.97 -14.40 -13.58
N PRO A 85 17.21 -13.08 -13.40
CA PRO A 85 18.49 -12.45 -13.72
C PRO A 85 19.63 -12.94 -12.81
N LEU A 86 19.31 -13.40 -11.60
CA LEU A 86 20.28 -13.88 -10.62
C LEU A 86 20.47 -15.41 -10.64
N LYS A 87 19.70 -16.13 -11.47
CA LYS A 87 19.65 -17.61 -11.48
C LYS A 87 19.39 -18.17 -10.08
N PHE A 88 18.47 -17.54 -9.35
CA PHE A 88 18.24 -17.83 -7.94
C PHE A 88 17.65 -19.23 -7.74
N ARG A 89 18.17 -19.95 -6.76
CA ARG A 89 17.70 -21.29 -6.42
C ARG A 89 17.76 -21.52 -4.92
N ASP A 90 16.61 -21.93 -4.38
CA ASP A 90 16.49 -22.53 -3.05
C ASP A 90 16.05 -24.00 -3.21
N VAL A 91 15.12 -24.48 -2.37
CA VAL A 91 14.41 -25.76 -2.57
C VAL A 91 13.85 -25.88 -4.00
N LYS A 92 13.40 -24.76 -4.59
CA LYS A 92 12.88 -24.65 -5.94
C LYS A 92 13.57 -23.50 -6.69
N SER A 93 13.77 -23.64 -8.00
CA SER A 93 14.31 -22.52 -8.78
C SER A 93 13.31 -21.37 -8.85
N TYR A 94 13.80 -20.13 -8.86
CA TYR A 94 12.93 -18.96 -8.95
C TYR A 94 12.08 -18.99 -10.23
N SER A 95 12.71 -19.30 -11.37
CA SER A 95 12.01 -19.56 -12.64
C SER A 95 10.83 -20.53 -12.51
N SER A 96 10.94 -21.58 -11.69
CA SER A 96 9.84 -22.52 -11.50
C SER A 96 8.78 -21.99 -10.53
N ARG A 97 9.16 -21.23 -9.49
CA ARG A 97 8.20 -20.54 -8.60
C ARG A 97 7.34 -19.53 -9.39
N LEU A 98 7.95 -18.79 -10.33
CA LEU A 98 7.24 -17.89 -11.23
C LEU A 98 6.22 -18.63 -12.10
N LYS A 99 6.62 -19.73 -12.75
CA LYS A 99 5.72 -20.52 -13.59
C LYS A 99 4.52 -21.06 -12.80
N ASP A 100 4.75 -21.57 -11.60
CA ASP A 100 3.68 -22.02 -10.72
C ASP A 100 2.74 -20.87 -10.34
N ALA A 101 3.28 -19.71 -9.95
CA ALA A 101 2.48 -18.55 -9.57
C ALA A 101 1.66 -18.02 -10.76
N GLN A 102 2.24 -17.99 -11.95
CA GLN A 102 1.56 -17.60 -13.19
C GLN A 102 0.46 -18.58 -13.57
N ALA A 103 0.72 -19.89 -13.46
CA ALA A 103 -0.28 -20.92 -13.74
C ALA A 103 -1.45 -20.88 -12.74
N LYS A 104 -1.16 -20.60 -11.46
CA LYS A 104 -2.16 -20.53 -10.39
C LYS A 104 -3.05 -19.29 -10.50
N ASN A 105 -2.46 -18.12 -10.77
CA ASN A 105 -3.18 -16.84 -10.72
C ASN A 105 -3.69 -16.38 -12.10
N GLY A 106 -3.10 -16.90 -13.19
CA GLY A 106 -3.40 -16.46 -14.56
C GLY A 106 -2.89 -15.05 -14.87
N GLU A 107 -1.97 -14.54 -14.05
CA GLU A 107 -1.37 -13.20 -14.18
C GLU A 107 0.14 -13.33 -14.39
N THR A 108 0.76 -12.34 -15.05
CA THR A 108 2.20 -12.37 -15.34
C THR A 108 3.05 -12.11 -14.11
N ASP A 109 2.57 -11.23 -13.22
CA ASP A 109 3.19 -10.87 -11.96
C ASP A 109 2.13 -10.32 -10.97
N ALA A 110 2.57 -9.86 -9.80
CA ALA A 110 1.75 -9.41 -8.68
C ALA A 110 1.11 -8.03 -8.83
N LEU A 111 1.29 -7.32 -9.94
CA LEU A 111 0.69 -6.01 -10.17
C LEU A 111 -0.20 -6.04 -11.40
N ILE A 112 -1.42 -5.53 -11.26
CA ILE A 112 -2.31 -5.24 -12.37
C ILE A 112 -2.49 -3.74 -12.49
N VAL A 113 -2.27 -3.22 -13.69
CA VAL A 113 -2.57 -1.84 -14.04
C VAL A 113 -3.84 -1.81 -14.89
N ALA A 114 -4.78 -0.97 -14.51
CA ALA A 114 -6.03 -0.80 -15.21
C ALA A 114 -6.49 0.66 -15.20
N LYS A 115 -7.21 1.06 -16.22
CA LYS A 115 -7.79 2.40 -16.36
C LYS A 115 -9.29 2.27 -16.58
N GLY A 116 -10.07 3.09 -15.91
CA GLY A 116 -11.52 3.10 -16.07
C GLY A 116 -12.18 4.23 -15.27
N PRO A 117 -13.49 4.41 -15.42
CA PRO A 117 -14.23 5.41 -14.67
C PRO A 117 -14.50 4.95 -13.23
N ILE A 118 -14.30 5.85 -12.26
CA ILE A 118 -14.78 5.73 -10.87
C ILE A 118 -15.72 6.89 -10.60
N GLU A 119 -17.01 6.60 -10.51
CA GLU A 119 -18.10 7.60 -10.49
C GLU A 119 -17.96 8.67 -11.59
N GLY A 120 -17.70 8.21 -12.81
CA GLY A 120 -17.54 9.04 -14.00
C GLY A 120 -16.16 9.68 -14.17
N GLN A 121 -15.24 9.55 -13.21
CA GLN A 121 -13.89 10.10 -13.30
C GLN A 121 -12.89 9.05 -13.79
N THR A 122 -12.27 9.30 -14.94
CA THR A 122 -11.19 8.45 -15.46
C THR A 122 -10.05 8.38 -14.44
N THR A 123 -9.77 7.17 -13.97
CA THR A 123 -8.78 6.90 -12.93
C THR A 123 -7.90 5.71 -13.34
N VAL A 124 -6.62 5.77 -13.00
CA VAL A 124 -5.68 4.65 -13.16
C VAL A 124 -5.51 3.95 -11.82
N LEU A 125 -5.72 2.63 -11.79
CA LEU A 125 -5.49 1.77 -10.64
C LEU A 125 -4.24 0.91 -10.86
N ALA A 126 -3.35 0.91 -9.87
CA ALA A 126 -2.23 -0.02 -9.75
C ALA A 126 -2.51 -0.95 -8.55
N ALA A 127 -3.09 -2.12 -8.81
CA ALA A 127 -3.60 -3.02 -7.77
C ALA A 127 -2.73 -4.27 -7.62
N PHE A 128 -2.30 -4.55 -6.39
CA PHE A 128 -1.50 -5.72 -6.08
C PHE A 128 -2.35 -6.98 -5.93
N ASP A 129 -1.82 -8.11 -6.37
CA ASP A 129 -2.34 -9.44 -6.12
C ASP A 129 -1.44 -10.18 -5.13
N PHE A 130 -1.91 -10.30 -3.88
CA PHE A 130 -1.19 -11.00 -2.83
C PHE A 130 -1.06 -12.50 -3.10
N ASP A 131 -1.98 -13.11 -3.85
CA ASP A 131 -1.94 -14.54 -4.16
C ASP A 131 -0.79 -14.88 -5.12
N PHE A 132 -0.24 -13.86 -5.80
CA PHE A 132 1.00 -13.95 -6.56
C PHE A 132 2.21 -13.73 -5.65
N MET A 133 2.77 -14.82 -5.13
CA MET A 133 4.01 -14.82 -4.33
C MET A 133 3.98 -13.82 -3.15
N GLY A 134 2.85 -13.68 -2.46
CA GLY A 134 2.69 -12.74 -1.34
C GLY A 134 2.68 -11.28 -1.77
N GLY A 135 2.35 -11.00 -3.03
CA GLY A 135 2.35 -9.66 -3.60
C GLY A 135 3.72 -8.99 -3.58
N SER A 136 4.80 -9.78 -3.49
CA SER A 136 6.15 -9.25 -3.28
C SER A 136 6.58 -8.39 -4.46
N MET A 137 7.16 -7.21 -4.21
CA MET A 137 7.62 -6.30 -5.25
C MET A 137 8.98 -6.73 -5.82
N GLY A 138 8.96 -7.17 -7.08
CA GLY A 138 10.15 -7.38 -7.92
C GLY A 138 10.16 -6.44 -9.13
N MET A 139 11.06 -6.67 -10.08
CA MET A 139 11.26 -5.86 -11.29
C MET A 139 9.97 -5.65 -12.08
N ALA A 140 9.14 -6.69 -12.24
CA ALA A 140 7.88 -6.58 -12.98
C ALA A 140 6.87 -5.66 -12.29
N VAL A 141 6.81 -5.70 -10.95
CA VAL A 141 5.94 -4.81 -10.17
C VAL A 141 6.43 -3.37 -10.27
N GLY A 142 7.74 -3.14 -10.11
CA GLY A 142 8.31 -1.81 -10.24
C GLY A 142 8.13 -1.23 -11.64
N GLU A 143 8.36 -2.02 -12.69
CA GLU A 143 8.12 -1.61 -14.08
C GLU A 143 6.64 -1.34 -14.34
N GLY A 144 5.75 -2.21 -13.87
CA GLY A 144 4.31 -1.99 -14.03
C GLY A 144 3.81 -0.74 -13.30
N PHE A 145 4.41 -0.39 -12.16
CA PHE A 145 4.05 0.83 -11.45
C PHE A 145 4.50 2.08 -12.20
N VAL A 146 5.69 2.06 -12.83
CA VAL A 146 6.13 3.13 -13.74
C VAL A 146 5.13 3.30 -14.88
N VAL A 147 4.70 2.20 -15.51
CA VAL A 147 3.66 2.24 -16.56
C VAL A 147 2.35 2.83 -16.05
N ALA A 148 1.94 2.53 -14.81
CA ALA A 148 0.74 3.12 -14.22
C ALA A 148 0.87 4.65 -14.07
N ALA A 149 2.02 5.13 -13.59
CA ALA A 149 2.30 6.57 -13.49
C ALA A 149 2.30 7.26 -14.86
N GLU A 150 3.00 6.68 -15.85
CA GLU A 150 3.00 7.20 -17.22
C GLU A 150 1.59 7.25 -17.83
N LEU A 151 0.79 6.20 -17.59
CA LEU A 151 -0.60 6.12 -18.05
C LEU A 151 -1.47 7.20 -17.38
N ALA A 152 -1.29 7.43 -16.08
CA ALA A 152 -1.99 8.48 -15.34
C ALA A 152 -1.64 9.88 -15.89
N VAL A 153 -0.35 10.16 -16.09
CA VAL A 153 0.13 11.42 -16.68
C VAL A 153 -0.40 11.62 -18.10
N LYS A 154 -0.30 10.59 -18.94
CA LYS A 154 -0.79 10.61 -20.33
C LYS A 154 -2.27 10.94 -20.42
N HIS A 155 -3.08 10.41 -19.51
CA HIS A 155 -4.52 10.61 -19.49
C HIS A 155 -5.00 11.76 -18.60
N ARG A 156 -4.07 12.48 -17.95
CA ARG A 156 -4.37 13.48 -16.90
C ARG A 156 -5.36 12.95 -15.87
N ALA A 157 -5.14 11.71 -15.44
CA ALA A 157 -6.00 10.98 -14.53
C ALA A 157 -5.31 10.82 -13.17
N PRO A 158 -6.06 10.77 -12.06
CA PRO A 158 -5.51 10.36 -10.77
C PRO A 158 -4.91 8.95 -10.84
N LEU A 159 -3.83 8.73 -10.09
CA LEU A 159 -3.26 7.41 -9.86
C LEU A 159 -3.68 6.93 -8.48
N VAL A 160 -4.22 5.71 -8.40
CA VAL A 160 -4.53 5.05 -7.13
C VAL A 160 -3.76 3.74 -7.01
N ALA A 161 -2.91 3.64 -6.00
CA ALA A 161 -2.22 2.40 -5.67
C ALA A 161 -3.00 1.61 -4.62
N ILE A 162 -3.13 0.30 -4.81
CA ILE A 162 -3.78 -0.61 -3.86
C ILE A 162 -2.77 -1.69 -3.47
N PRO A 163 -1.81 -1.37 -2.60
CA PRO A 163 -0.80 -2.32 -2.18
C PRO A 163 -1.40 -3.46 -1.35
N SER A 164 -0.86 -4.65 -1.58
CA SER A 164 -1.14 -5.88 -0.86
C SER A 164 0.09 -6.75 -1.00
N SER A 165 1.05 -6.60 -0.07
CA SER A 165 2.40 -7.11 -0.23
C SER A 165 3.03 -7.50 1.11
N GLY A 166 3.76 -8.61 1.09
CA GLY A 166 4.67 -9.01 2.17
C GLY A 166 6.02 -8.28 2.14
N GLY A 167 6.36 -7.53 1.08
CA GLY A 167 7.63 -6.80 0.96
C GLY A 167 8.32 -6.97 -0.40
N ALA A 168 9.65 -6.88 -0.40
CA ALA A 168 10.46 -7.02 -1.61
C ALA A 168 10.62 -8.50 -2.02
N ARG A 169 10.74 -8.78 -3.32
CA ARG A 169 10.92 -10.13 -3.83
C ARG A 169 12.37 -10.61 -3.67
N MET A 170 12.62 -11.33 -2.58
CA MET A 170 13.98 -11.77 -2.19
C MET A 170 14.73 -12.52 -3.31
N GLN A 171 14.03 -13.26 -4.16
CA GLN A 171 14.62 -14.03 -5.27
C GLN A 171 15.32 -13.14 -6.31
N GLU A 172 14.96 -11.86 -6.39
CA GLU A 172 15.60 -10.88 -7.28
C GLU A 172 16.59 -9.98 -6.52
N GLY A 173 16.76 -10.16 -5.20
CA GLY A 173 17.76 -9.49 -4.38
C GLY A 173 17.77 -7.97 -4.52
N ILE A 174 18.94 -7.41 -4.83
CA ILE A 174 19.13 -5.95 -4.98
C ILE A 174 18.23 -5.34 -6.06
N LEU A 175 17.85 -6.12 -7.09
CA LEU A 175 16.99 -5.62 -8.16
C LEU A 175 15.59 -5.30 -7.64
N SER A 176 15.09 -6.07 -6.66
CA SER A 176 13.84 -5.74 -5.95
C SER A 176 13.97 -4.50 -5.08
N LEU A 177 15.10 -4.32 -4.39
CA LEU A 177 15.34 -3.13 -3.59
C LEU A 177 15.34 -1.87 -4.47
N MET A 178 15.98 -1.92 -5.63
CA MET A 178 16.03 -0.79 -6.57
C MET A 178 14.65 -0.39 -7.10
N GLN A 179 13.65 -1.26 -7.02
CA GLN A 179 12.28 -0.88 -7.38
C GLN A 179 11.72 0.18 -6.45
N MET A 180 12.15 0.25 -5.18
CA MET A 180 11.74 1.32 -4.26
C MET A 180 12.10 2.70 -4.83
N ALA A 181 13.31 2.87 -5.34
CA ALA A 181 13.73 4.12 -5.98
C ALA A 181 12.94 4.39 -7.27
N ARG A 182 12.72 3.35 -8.11
CA ARG A 182 11.96 3.51 -9.36
C ARG A 182 10.52 3.94 -9.14
N VAL A 183 9.83 3.32 -8.18
CA VAL A 183 8.44 3.69 -7.88
C VAL A 183 8.33 5.06 -7.20
N THR A 184 9.32 5.47 -6.40
CA THR A 184 9.37 6.85 -5.88
C THR A 184 9.45 7.86 -7.01
N VAL A 185 10.34 7.66 -7.98
CA VAL A 185 10.44 8.54 -9.16
C VAL A 185 9.14 8.53 -9.96
N ALA A 186 8.47 7.39 -10.08
CA ALA A 186 7.17 7.30 -10.75
C ALA A 186 6.08 8.09 -10.01
N VAL A 187 6.09 8.11 -8.66
CA VAL A 187 5.18 8.96 -7.87
C VAL A 187 5.50 10.44 -8.11
N ASP A 188 6.78 10.82 -8.11
CA ASP A 188 7.19 12.19 -8.39
C ASP A 188 6.72 12.66 -9.79
N MET A 189 6.75 11.77 -10.81
CA MET A 189 6.21 12.09 -12.14
C MET A 189 4.70 12.45 -12.12
N VAL A 190 3.92 11.77 -11.28
CA VAL A 190 2.47 12.05 -11.13
C VAL A 190 2.26 13.38 -10.41
N LYS A 191 3.05 13.61 -9.35
CA LYS A 191 3.05 14.85 -8.58
C LYS A 191 3.46 16.07 -9.41
N ASP A 192 4.51 15.96 -10.21
CA ASP A 192 5.00 17.01 -11.10
C ASP A 192 3.97 17.36 -12.20
N ALA A 193 3.14 16.40 -12.59
CA ALA A 193 2.01 16.62 -13.49
C ALA A 193 0.80 17.30 -12.80
N GLY A 194 0.86 17.54 -11.49
CA GLY A 194 -0.22 18.09 -10.69
C GLY A 194 -1.42 17.15 -10.56
N LEU A 195 -1.20 15.84 -10.61
CA LEU A 195 -2.25 14.82 -10.54
C LEU A 195 -2.28 14.18 -9.15
N PRO A 196 -3.46 13.84 -8.61
CA PRO A 196 -3.54 13.19 -7.31
C PRO A 196 -2.97 11.78 -7.35
N TYR A 197 -2.15 11.45 -6.36
CA TYR A 197 -1.71 10.10 -6.05
C TYR A 197 -2.32 9.64 -4.71
N ILE A 198 -3.20 8.64 -4.77
CA ILE A 198 -3.90 8.11 -3.58
C ILE A 198 -3.46 6.68 -3.32
N VAL A 199 -3.26 6.32 -2.05
CA VAL A 199 -2.95 4.94 -1.66
C VAL A 199 -4.12 4.35 -0.88
N VAL A 200 -4.54 3.15 -1.25
CA VAL A 200 -5.51 2.33 -0.49
C VAL A 200 -4.77 1.13 0.09
N LEU A 201 -4.29 1.28 1.33
CA LEU A 201 -3.55 0.29 2.09
C LEU A 201 -4.45 -0.90 2.44
N THR A 202 -4.08 -2.10 2.00
CA THR A 202 -4.82 -3.34 2.28
C THR A 202 -3.99 -4.31 3.10
N ASP A 203 -4.65 -5.28 3.72
CA ASP A 203 -3.99 -6.29 4.54
C ASP A 203 -3.28 -7.36 3.69
N PRO A 204 -1.98 -7.67 3.91
CA PRO A 204 -0.99 -6.82 4.55
C PRO A 204 -0.34 -5.87 3.54
N THR A 205 0.20 -4.76 4.02
CA THR A 205 1.12 -3.89 3.28
C THR A 205 2.39 -3.72 4.10
N THR A 206 3.43 -4.48 3.77
CA THR A 206 4.67 -4.52 4.56
C THR A 206 5.97 -4.33 3.77
N GLY A 207 7.07 -4.11 4.49
CA GLY A 207 8.43 -4.12 3.94
C GLY A 207 8.71 -2.96 2.97
N GLY A 208 9.42 -3.28 1.89
CA GLY A 208 9.85 -2.29 0.89
C GLY A 208 8.68 -1.57 0.19
N VAL A 209 7.51 -2.20 0.08
CA VAL A 209 6.31 -1.55 -0.49
C VAL A 209 5.80 -0.46 0.45
N THR A 210 5.72 -0.74 1.76
CA THR A 210 5.39 0.26 2.79
C THR A 210 6.40 1.40 2.81
N ALA A 211 7.70 1.09 2.76
CA ALA A 211 8.76 2.11 2.78
C ALA A 211 9.01 2.80 1.43
N SER A 212 8.10 2.66 0.46
CA SER A 212 8.17 3.36 -0.83
C SER A 212 6.76 3.81 -1.25
N LEU A 213 6.23 3.34 -2.37
CA LEU A 213 4.99 3.83 -2.98
C LEU A 213 3.82 3.94 -1.98
N ALA A 214 3.70 3.01 -1.03
CA ALA A 214 2.54 2.95 -0.16
C ALA A 214 2.47 4.07 0.90
N MET A 215 3.57 4.78 1.16
CA MET A 215 3.63 5.90 2.11
C MET A 215 3.95 7.24 1.42
N LEU A 216 3.78 7.33 0.10
CA LEU A 216 4.02 8.54 -0.70
C LEU A 216 2.74 9.14 -1.28
N GLY A 217 1.57 8.62 -0.90
CA GLY A 217 0.27 9.15 -1.34
C GLY A 217 0.01 10.57 -0.80
N ASP A 218 -0.64 11.41 -1.60
CA ASP A 218 -1.25 12.65 -1.13
C ASP A 218 -2.33 12.37 -0.08
N ILE A 219 -3.03 11.24 -0.24
CA ILE A 219 -3.99 10.69 0.72
C ILE A 219 -3.73 9.18 0.89
N ALA A 220 -3.54 8.76 2.13
CA ALA A 220 -3.42 7.37 2.56
C ALA A 220 -4.74 6.90 3.21
N MET A 221 -5.49 6.09 2.47
CA MET A 221 -6.68 5.39 2.96
C MET A 221 -6.28 3.97 3.37
N ALA A 222 -6.90 3.41 4.40
CA ALA A 222 -6.69 2.01 4.79
C ALA A 222 -8.01 1.25 4.95
N GLU A 223 -7.98 -0.05 4.68
CA GLU A 223 -9.09 -0.94 5.06
C GLU A 223 -9.06 -1.27 6.56
N PRO A 224 -10.22 -1.44 7.23
CA PRO A 224 -10.31 -1.85 8.62
C PRO A 224 -9.49 -3.09 8.98
N GLY A 225 -8.77 -3.01 10.08
CA GLY A 225 -7.90 -4.06 10.62
C GLY A 225 -6.68 -4.44 9.75
N ALA A 226 -6.36 -3.68 8.70
CA ALA A 226 -5.24 -4.01 7.82
C ALA A 226 -3.89 -3.94 8.53
N ILE A 227 -3.01 -4.91 8.31
CA ILE A 227 -1.63 -4.88 8.83
C ILE A 227 -0.77 -4.05 7.90
N ILE A 228 -0.22 -2.96 8.42
CA ILE A 228 0.61 -2.02 7.68
C ILE A 228 1.87 -1.73 8.49
N GLY A 229 3.06 -1.98 7.94
CA GLY A 229 4.30 -1.68 8.64
C GLY A 229 5.57 -2.11 7.94
N PHE A 230 6.68 -1.46 8.27
CA PHE A 230 7.96 -1.75 7.62
C PHE A 230 8.50 -3.14 7.98
N ALA A 231 8.69 -3.42 9.26
CA ALA A 231 9.13 -4.73 9.76
C ALA A 231 7.94 -5.52 10.31
N GLY A 232 7.98 -6.85 10.21
CA GLY A 232 6.93 -7.69 10.78
C GLY A 232 6.95 -7.64 12.32
N ALA A 233 5.78 -7.62 12.95
CA ALA A 233 5.60 -7.56 14.40
C ALA A 233 6.52 -8.53 15.18
N ARG A 234 6.62 -9.79 14.72
CA ARG A 234 7.49 -10.80 15.34
C ARG A 234 8.97 -10.39 15.37
N VAL A 235 9.47 -9.80 14.29
CA VAL A 235 10.87 -9.36 14.20
C VAL A 235 11.13 -8.20 15.17
N ILE A 236 10.16 -7.30 15.29
CA ILE A 236 10.24 -6.16 16.21
C ILE A 236 10.26 -6.65 17.67
N GLU A 237 9.31 -7.49 18.09
CA GLU A 237 9.26 -8.06 19.45
C GLU A 237 10.56 -8.77 19.84
N GLN A 238 11.13 -9.52 18.89
CA GLN A 238 12.40 -10.22 19.11
C GLN A 238 13.59 -9.26 19.25
N THR A 239 13.52 -8.07 18.67
CA THR A 239 14.61 -7.08 18.68
C THR A 239 14.56 -6.24 19.95
N ILE A 240 13.36 -5.80 20.37
CA ILE A 240 13.20 -4.95 21.55
C ILE A 240 12.99 -5.74 22.85
N HIS A 241 12.71 -7.04 22.75
CA HIS A 241 12.41 -7.94 23.88
C HIS A 241 11.20 -7.50 24.73
N GLU A 242 10.24 -6.84 24.09
CA GLU A 242 9.00 -6.35 24.70
C GLU A 242 7.79 -6.79 23.89
N LYS A 243 6.61 -6.80 24.54
CA LYS A 243 5.34 -7.05 23.86
C LYS A 243 4.87 -5.80 23.16
N LEU A 244 4.43 -5.95 21.92
CA LEU A 244 3.87 -4.82 21.18
C LEU A 244 2.50 -4.40 21.72
N PRO A 245 2.16 -3.10 21.62
CA PRO A 245 0.83 -2.61 21.98
C PRO A 245 -0.29 -3.37 21.26
N LYS A 246 -1.46 -3.44 21.90
CA LYS A 246 -2.65 -4.00 21.25
C LYS A 246 -2.98 -3.18 20.01
N GLY A 247 -3.21 -3.86 18.88
CA GLY A 247 -3.53 -3.20 17.61
C GLY A 247 -2.32 -2.59 16.91
N PHE A 248 -1.08 -2.79 17.40
CA PHE A 248 0.12 -2.35 16.71
C PHE A 248 0.10 -2.76 15.22
N GLN A 249 0.49 -1.84 14.34
CA GLN A 249 0.44 -1.97 12.88
C GLN A 249 -0.95 -2.13 12.25
N ARG A 250 -2.04 -2.03 13.00
CA ARG A 250 -3.40 -2.01 12.43
C ARG A 250 -3.76 -0.65 11.87
N SER A 251 -4.59 -0.62 10.85
CA SER A 251 -5.10 0.62 10.22
C SER A 251 -5.60 1.65 11.24
N GLU A 252 -6.32 1.21 12.28
CA GLU A 252 -6.83 2.10 13.34
C GLU A 252 -5.69 2.67 14.19
N TYR A 253 -4.70 1.84 14.53
CA TYR A 253 -3.51 2.28 15.24
C TYR A 253 -2.71 3.30 14.41
N LEU A 254 -2.55 3.05 13.10
CA LEU A 254 -1.84 3.98 12.22
C LEU A 254 -2.60 5.31 12.06
N LEU A 255 -3.93 5.28 12.03
CA LEU A 255 -4.76 6.48 12.03
C LEU A 255 -4.53 7.32 13.30
N GLU A 256 -4.54 6.69 14.47
CA GLU A 256 -4.27 7.37 15.76
C GLU A 256 -2.87 8.00 15.83
N HIS A 257 -1.91 7.48 15.05
CA HIS A 257 -0.52 7.95 15.00
C HIS A 257 -0.23 8.84 13.78
N GLY A 258 -1.25 9.25 13.01
CA GLY A 258 -1.09 10.17 11.89
C GLY A 258 -0.37 9.60 10.66
N MET A 259 -0.33 8.28 10.51
CA MET A 259 0.25 7.61 9.33
C MET A 259 -0.77 7.23 8.26
N VAL A 260 -2.05 7.26 8.60
CA VAL A 260 -3.18 6.99 7.71
C VAL A 260 -4.19 8.12 7.88
N ASP A 261 -4.71 8.66 6.79
CA ASP A 261 -5.67 9.77 6.83
C ASP A 261 -7.09 9.30 7.15
N MET A 262 -7.45 8.09 6.72
CA MET A 262 -8.78 7.53 6.96
C MET A 262 -8.81 6.01 6.87
N VAL A 263 -9.61 5.40 7.75
CA VAL A 263 -9.96 3.98 7.69
C VAL A 263 -11.35 3.83 7.09
N VAL A 264 -11.45 3.14 5.95
CA VAL A 264 -12.67 3.10 5.15
C VAL A 264 -13.09 1.66 4.85
N PRO A 265 -14.30 1.23 5.28
CA PRO A 265 -14.80 -0.10 4.99
C PRO A 265 -15.12 -0.26 3.48
N ARG A 266 -15.07 -1.51 2.99
CA ARG A 266 -15.12 -1.84 1.55
C ARG A 266 -16.42 -1.42 0.86
N ASP A 267 -17.51 -1.40 1.60
CA ASP A 267 -18.82 -0.95 1.15
C ASP A 267 -18.79 0.54 0.78
N ALA A 268 -18.17 1.37 1.63
CA ALA A 268 -18.03 2.81 1.46
C ALA A 268 -16.82 3.25 0.63
N LEU A 269 -15.88 2.34 0.33
CA LEU A 269 -14.59 2.66 -0.29
C LEU A 269 -14.73 3.37 -1.64
N LYS A 270 -15.52 2.82 -2.58
CA LYS A 270 -15.69 3.41 -3.92
C LYS A 270 -16.17 4.86 -3.86
N GLY A 271 -17.27 5.11 -3.12
CA GLY A 271 -17.83 6.45 -3.00
C GLY A 271 -16.91 7.42 -2.26
N THR A 272 -16.16 6.94 -1.27
CA THR A 272 -15.19 7.78 -0.54
C THR A 272 -14.01 8.14 -1.43
N LEU A 273 -13.44 7.17 -2.13
CA LEU A 273 -12.38 7.39 -3.10
C LEU A 273 -12.81 8.38 -4.19
N ALA A 274 -14.01 8.21 -4.75
CA ALA A 274 -14.56 9.12 -5.75
C ALA A 274 -14.74 10.56 -5.24
N ARG A 275 -15.19 10.73 -3.98
CA ARG A 275 -15.29 12.06 -3.35
C ARG A 275 -13.92 12.69 -3.17
N VAL A 276 -12.94 11.95 -2.67
CA VAL A 276 -11.56 12.44 -2.49
C VAL A 276 -10.98 12.86 -3.83
N ILE A 277 -11.07 12.00 -4.84
CA ILE A 277 -10.61 12.31 -6.19
C ILE A 277 -11.25 13.63 -6.67
N ARG A 278 -12.58 13.76 -6.55
CA ARG A 278 -13.31 14.96 -6.98
C ARG A 278 -12.82 16.23 -6.29
N LEU A 279 -12.56 16.16 -4.98
CA LEU A 279 -12.05 17.31 -4.23
C LEU A 279 -10.65 17.73 -4.68
N LEU A 280 -9.82 16.78 -5.10
CA LEU A 280 -8.45 17.03 -5.55
C LEU A 280 -8.35 17.38 -7.05
N THR A 281 -9.35 17.04 -7.87
CA THR A 281 -9.33 17.25 -9.32
C THR A 281 -10.21 18.39 -9.81
N VAL A 282 -11.26 18.77 -9.07
CA VAL A 282 -12.14 19.87 -9.47
C VAL A 282 -11.43 21.20 -9.16
N PRO A 283 -11.22 22.08 -10.15
CA PRO A 283 -10.68 23.40 -9.90
C PRO A 283 -11.62 24.13 -8.94
N THR A 284 -11.10 24.51 -7.77
CA THR A 284 -11.76 25.56 -6.99
C THR A 284 -11.68 26.82 -7.83
N MET A 285 -12.77 27.20 -8.49
CA MET A 285 -12.92 28.59 -8.92
C MET A 285 -12.66 29.44 -7.68
N PRO A 286 -11.74 30.42 -7.71
CA PRO A 286 -11.55 31.30 -6.58
C PRO A 286 -12.93 31.86 -6.23
N TYR A 287 -13.48 31.47 -5.09
CA TYR A 287 -14.66 32.13 -4.59
C TYR A 287 -14.19 33.55 -4.26
N GLU A 288 -14.60 34.51 -5.07
CA GLU A 288 -14.35 35.91 -4.78
C GLU A 288 -15.04 36.21 -3.45
N GLN A 289 -14.26 36.28 -2.37
CA GLN A 289 -14.76 36.60 -1.04
C GLN A 289 -15.14 38.08 -1.03
N THR A 290 -16.30 38.40 -1.58
CA THR A 290 -16.83 39.77 -1.67
C THR A 290 -17.19 40.39 -0.31
N ASN A 291 -17.12 39.61 0.76
CA ASN A 291 -17.50 40.02 2.12
C ASN A 291 -16.34 39.99 3.13
N LEU A 292 -15.09 39.82 2.72
CA LEU A 292 -13.99 40.07 3.63
C LEU A 292 -13.81 41.59 3.80
N PRO A 293 -13.73 42.11 5.04
CA PRO A 293 -13.38 43.51 5.24
C PRO A 293 -12.00 43.74 4.64
N VAL A 294 -11.95 44.65 3.67
CA VAL A 294 -10.68 45.16 3.14
C VAL A 294 -9.95 45.77 4.33
N VAL A 295 -8.81 45.17 4.71
CA VAL A 295 -7.89 45.83 5.64
C VAL A 295 -7.41 47.06 4.90
N ALA A 296 -7.94 48.22 5.29
CA ALA A 296 -7.53 49.50 4.73
C ALA A 296 -6.02 49.62 4.92
N ASP A 297 -5.34 49.84 3.81
CA ASP A 297 -3.89 49.99 3.74
C ASP A 297 -3.46 51.02 4.78
N ALA A 298 -2.69 50.59 5.78
CA ALA A 298 -2.18 51.45 6.84
C ALA A 298 -1.00 52.28 6.30
N SER A 299 -1.27 53.08 5.28
CA SER A 299 -0.38 54.16 4.88
C SER A 299 -0.73 55.40 5.72
N HIS A 300 0.12 55.61 6.73
CA HIS A 300 0.29 56.83 7.54
C HIS A 300 -0.72 57.12 8.67
N VAL A 301 -0.27 56.87 9.91
CA VAL A 301 -0.25 57.90 10.94
C VAL A 301 1.14 57.92 11.59
N GLU A 302 1.62 59.14 11.80
CA GLU A 302 2.98 59.55 12.12
C GLU A 302 3.47 59.15 13.53
N GLY A 303 4.78 58.91 13.63
CA GLY A 303 5.59 59.44 14.74
C GLY A 303 5.59 58.69 16.07
N HIS A 304 6.35 57.59 16.15
CA HIS A 304 7.06 57.25 17.39
C HIS A 304 8.55 57.45 17.17
N ARG A 305 9.04 58.58 17.71
CA ARG A 305 10.46 58.90 17.88
C ARG A 305 11.05 57.81 18.79
N GLU A 306 12.08 57.11 18.31
CA GLU A 306 12.97 56.35 19.19
C GLU A 306 13.58 57.34 20.18
N THR A 307 13.15 57.28 21.44
CA THR A 307 13.89 57.88 22.54
C THR A 307 14.96 56.86 22.94
N GLU A 308 16.23 57.25 22.77
CA GLU A 308 17.37 56.53 23.32
C GLU A 308 17.13 56.17 24.80
N PRO A 309 17.54 54.97 25.26
CA PRO A 309 17.44 54.61 26.66
C PRO A 309 18.47 55.42 27.45
N THR A 310 18.01 56.45 28.14
CA THR A 310 18.79 57.15 29.17
C THR A 310 18.47 56.55 30.53
N GLY A 311 19.27 55.59 30.96
CA GLY A 311 19.22 55.06 32.33
C GLY A 311 20.11 53.83 32.52
N PRO A 312 20.85 53.71 33.64
CA PRO A 312 21.68 52.55 33.89
C PRO A 312 20.79 51.33 34.17
N VAL A 313 21.15 50.20 33.54
CA VAL A 313 20.51 48.91 33.77
C VAL A 313 21.03 48.38 35.11
N ASP A 314 20.13 48.19 36.08
CA ASP A 314 20.42 47.52 37.34
C ASP A 314 20.32 46.00 37.13
N GLU A 315 21.45 45.29 37.24
CA GLU A 315 21.60 43.84 37.01
C GLU A 315 21.28 42.99 38.25
N SER A 316 20.34 43.42 39.10
CA SER A 316 19.97 42.66 40.30
C SER A 316 18.47 42.53 40.50
N ASP A 317 17.85 41.57 39.79
CA ASP A 317 16.79 40.67 40.27
C ASP A 317 15.99 40.10 39.09
N ASP A 318 16.35 38.89 38.64
CA ASP A 318 15.36 37.99 38.03
C ASP A 318 15.76 36.53 38.32
N PRO A 319 15.00 35.78 39.15
CA PRO A 319 15.30 34.39 39.45
C PRO A 319 14.75 33.51 38.32
N HIS A 320 15.60 33.20 37.34
CA HIS A 320 15.30 32.16 36.35
C HIS A 320 15.35 30.77 37.04
N PRO A 321 14.32 29.90 36.88
CA PRO A 321 14.42 28.53 37.34
C PRO A 321 15.43 27.75 36.49
N ASP A 322 16.27 26.98 37.18
CA ASP A 322 17.44 26.25 36.70
C ASP A 322 17.22 25.49 35.38
N VAL A 323 17.90 25.93 34.32
CA VAL A 323 18.17 25.10 33.14
C VAL A 323 19.43 24.30 33.45
N GLU A 324 19.26 23.02 33.77
CA GLU A 324 20.37 22.09 33.97
C GLU A 324 21.15 21.94 32.65
N GLU A 325 22.37 22.49 32.58
CA GLU A 325 23.25 22.35 31.42
C GLU A 325 23.61 20.88 31.21
N LEU A 326 23.23 20.33 30.05
CA LEU A 326 23.67 19.00 29.62
C LEU A 326 25.21 19.02 29.40
N PRO A 327 25.96 18.05 29.96
CA PRO A 327 27.39 17.98 29.74
C PRO A 327 27.72 17.68 28.27
N PRO A 328 28.86 18.17 27.75
CA PRO A 328 29.24 17.98 26.36
C PRO A 328 29.45 16.49 26.02
N LEU A 329 28.98 16.09 24.84
CA LEU A 329 29.14 14.74 24.28
C LEU A 329 30.62 14.33 24.26
N ALA A 330 30.93 13.20 24.91
CA ALA A 330 32.26 12.62 24.89
C ALA A 330 32.68 12.20 23.47
N GLU A 331 33.94 12.46 23.12
CA GLU A 331 34.53 12.06 21.83
C GLU A 331 34.41 10.54 21.60
N PRO A 332 34.17 10.09 20.35
CA PRO A 332 34.07 8.67 20.06
C PRO A 332 35.42 7.98 20.28
N PRO A 333 35.44 6.76 20.86
CA PRO A 333 36.68 6.06 21.13
C PRO A 333 37.45 5.75 19.84
N LYS A 334 38.75 6.07 19.84
CA LYS A 334 39.69 5.72 18.77
C LYS A 334 39.63 4.21 18.50
N ARG A 335 39.26 3.83 17.27
CA ARG A 335 39.26 2.44 16.81
C ARG A 335 40.64 1.80 17.01
N LYS A 336 40.76 0.90 17.98
CA LYS A 336 41.89 -0.05 18.04
C LYS A 336 41.67 -1.13 16.97
N GLY A 337 42.71 -1.39 16.18
CA GLY A 337 42.67 -2.30 15.05
C GLY A 337 42.15 -3.69 15.42
N VAL A 338 41.17 -4.16 14.66
CA VAL A 338 40.63 -5.52 14.76
C VAL A 338 41.65 -6.49 14.16
N ARG A 339 42.17 -7.40 14.99
CA ARG A 339 42.86 -8.60 14.54
C ARG A 339 41.85 -9.51 13.84
N LYS A 340 42.19 -9.98 12.64
CA LYS A 340 41.49 -11.09 11.95
C LYS A 340 41.48 -12.32 12.86
N SER A 341 40.31 -12.84 13.17
CA SER A 341 40.09 -14.25 13.50
C SER A 341 39.10 -14.81 12.47
N GLU A 342 39.54 -15.87 11.81
CA GLU A 342 38.77 -16.72 10.92
C GLU A 342 37.72 -17.52 11.72
N ASP A 343 36.69 -18.00 10.99
CA ASP A 343 35.64 -18.94 11.39
C ASP A 343 34.53 -18.45 12.33
N ASP A 344 33.39 -18.07 11.73
CA ASP A 344 32.13 -18.82 11.85
C ASP A 344 31.04 -18.18 10.97
N SER A 345 30.72 -18.85 9.86
CA SER A 345 29.61 -18.45 8.97
C SER A 345 28.40 -19.34 9.25
N VAL A 346 27.53 -18.89 10.17
CA VAL A 346 26.19 -19.44 10.32
C VAL A 346 25.20 -18.41 9.80
N ALA A 347 24.76 -18.62 8.55
CA ALA A 347 23.73 -17.84 7.92
C ALA A 347 22.40 -17.98 8.70
N ALA A 348 21.85 -16.85 9.13
CA ALA A 348 20.49 -16.76 9.65
C ALA A 348 19.49 -16.93 8.49
N SER A 349 19.14 -18.19 8.21
CA SER A 349 18.03 -18.59 7.35
C SER A 349 16.71 -18.33 8.08
N THR A 350 15.95 -17.33 7.63
CA THR A 350 14.60 -17.05 8.14
C THR A 350 13.60 -18.06 7.57
N ALA A 351 12.94 -18.75 8.49
CA ALA A 351 11.90 -19.74 8.26
C ALA A 351 10.72 -19.20 7.45
N ALA A 352 10.64 -19.63 6.19
CA ALA A 352 9.44 -19.64 5.38
C ALA A 352 9.27 -21.05 4.80
N ASP A 353 9.16 -22.06 5.66
CA ASP A 353 8.73 -23.41 5.28
C ASP A 353 8.22 -24.15 6.52
N ARG A 354 6.89 -24.20 6.66
CA ARG A 354 6.13 -25.33 7.22
C ARG A 354 4.64 -25.11 6.96
N ALA A 355 4.07 -25.99 6.14
CA ALA A 355 2.63 -26.12 5.95
C ALA A 355 1.95 -26.59 7.25
N PRO A 356 0.67 -26.25 7.49
CA PRO A 356 -0.06 -26.81 8.62
C PRO A 356 -0.38 -28.28 8.33
N GLU A 357 0.04 -29.17 9.23
CA GLU A 357 -0.44 -30.55 9.24
C GLU A 357 -1.94 -30.59 9.58
N SER A 358 -2.61 -31.55 8.94
CA SER A 358 -4.05 -31.86 8.97
C SER A 358 -4.62 -32.13 10.35
#